data_AF-A0A4Q1CBZ1-F1
#
_entry.id   AF-A0A4Q1CBZ1-F1
#
_cell.length_a   1.000
_cell.length_b   1.000
_cell.length_c   1.000
_cell.angle_alpha   90.00
_cell.angle_beta   90.00
_cell.angle_gamma   90.00
#
_symmetry.space_group_name_H-M   'P 1'
#
loop_
_entity.id
_entity.type
_entity.pdbx_description
1 polymer ?
#
loop_
_entity_poly.entity_id
_entity_poly.type
_entity_poly.pdbx_seq_one_letter_code
_entity_poly.pdbx_strand_id
1 'polypeptide(L)'
;MMRRTVYSLLFFLLAPALWSAGAAPSGDFPRALSSYADPAGAGVLDILKSRAAAEPFNVVATLIFVLAVLHTFATAKIRHWAHVVEHRHLERLKQRPNQTDRDGDGRPDEVSFWGQILHFFGEVEAVFGIWVIVLGGAIVWFKGVDTTVGYIAHTVNFTEPMFVVVIMALASTRPVMRLAEQCLRAVASLGGGRPVAWWFSILTIAPLLGSFITEPAAMTIAALLLGKQFYDLKPSPKLMYATLGLLFVNISIGGTLTHFAAPPVLMVAAAWGWDMKYMFTHFGWHAVTGIVISNVVYFLAFRNELLALKTPDRSGERAEEPVPAWVTFVHLLFLGFTVWAAHTPVLFIGGFLFYLAFAQATAHHQSKVELRGPMLVGFFLAGLVIHGGLQAWWIAPVLGSLGEVPLFAGATILTAFNDNALITYLATLVPGFSEELKYAVVAGAVTGGGLTVIANAPNPAGQSILQRYFPEGVSPLGLFLGALTPTLVVVFSFMVL
;
A
#
# COMPACT_ATOMS: atom_id res chain seq x y z
N MET A 1 -32.03 -19.18 -25.71
CA MET A 1 -31.13 -19.55 -24.60
C MET A 1 -30.10 -20.65 -24.98
N MET A 2 -30.32 -21.45 -26.03
CA MET A 2 -29.47 -22.60 -26.38
C MET A 2 -28.27 -22.31 -27.32
N ARG A 3 -28.14 -21.09 -27.87
CA ARG A 3 -27.04 -20.73 -28.80
C ARG A 3 -25.81 -20.08 -28.14
N ARG A 4 -25.91 -19.59 -26.90
CA ARG A 4 -24.77 -18.97 -26.18
C ARG A 4 -23.96 -19.97 -25.36
N THR A 5 -24.59 -21.03 -24.87
CA THR A 5 -23.92 -22.09 -24.11
C THR A 5 -23.02 -22.96 -25.00
N VAL A 6 -23.33 -23.08 -26.30
CA VAL A 6 -22.55 -23.88 -27.25
C VAL A 6 -21.20 -23.24 -27.56
N TYR A 7 -21.09 -21.91 -27.60
CA TYR A 7 -19.80 -21.23 -27.80
C TYR A 7 -18.90 -21.26 -26.57
N SER A 8 -19.48 -21.25 -25.35
CA SER A 8 -18.70 -21.40 -24.11
C SER A 8 -18.20 -22.83 -23.89
N LEU A 9 -18.95 -23.84 -24.34
CA LEU A 9 -18.52 -25.24 -24.31
C LEU A 9 -17.50 -25.59 -25.40
N LEU A 10 -17.56 -24.94 -26.57
CA LEU A 10 -16.57 -25.12 -27.64
C LEU A 10 -15.19 -24.54 -27.31
N PHE A 11 -15.10 -23.52 -26.44
CA PHE A 11 -13.81 -23.00 -25.97
C PHE A 11 -13.12 -23.94 -24.97
N PHE A 12 -13.89 -24.74 -24.21
CA PHE A 12 -13.36 -25.72 -23.26
C PHE A 12 -13.09 -27.10 -23.86
N LEU A 13 -13.71 -27.44 -25.01
CA LEU A 13 -13.58 -28.76 -25.65
C LEU A 13 -12.52 -28.85 -26.76
N LEU A 14 -11.89 -27.74 -27.17
CA LEU A 14 -10.78 -27.72 -28.12
C LEU A 14 -9.39 -27.60 -27.47
N ALA A 15 -9.32 -27.52 -26.14
CA ALA A 15 -8.07 -27.36 -25.39
C ALA A 15 -7.09 -28.55 -25.42
N PRO A 16 -7.45 -29.84 -25.67
CA PRO A 16 -6.44 -30.91 -25.60
C PRO A 16 -5.57 -31.07 -26.85
N ALA A 17 -5.91 -30.46 -27.99
CA ALA A 17 -5.29 -30.79 -29.28
C ALA A 17 -4.20 -29.80 -29.75
N LEU A 18 -3.95 -28.72 -29.02
CA LEU A 18 -2.76 -27.87 -29.21
C LEU A 18 -1.59 -28.28 -28.29
N TRP A 19 -1.75 -29.36 -27.54
CA TRP A 19 -0.82 -29.85 -26.52
C TRP A 19 0.20 -30.84 -27.10
N SER A 20 0.92 -30.45 -28.15
CA SER A 20 2.01 -31.26 -28.70
C SER A 20 2.93 -30.45 -29.64
N ALA A 21 3.33 -29.26 -29.24
CA ALA A 21 4.55 -28.65 -29.76
C ALA A 21 5.57 -28.70 -28.62
N GLY A 22 6.53 -29.62 -28.71
CA GLY A 22 7.60 -29.75 -27.72
C GLY A 22 8.32 -28.41 -27.58
N ALA A 23 8.08 -27.72 -26.47
CA ALA A 23 8.96 -26.66 -26.03
C ALA A 23 10.27 -27.33 -25.66
N ALA A 24 11.37 -26.94 -26.33
CA ALA A 24 12.70 -27.20 -25.83
C ALA A 24 12.75 -26.80 -24.34
N PRO A 25 13.54 -27.48 -23.48
CA PRO A 25 13.69 -27.05 -22.11
C PRO A 25 14.17 -25.61 -22.13
N SER A 26 13.27 -24.68 -21.82
CA SER A 26 13.54 -23.26 -21.86
C SER A 26 14.60 -23.03 -20.79
N GLY A 27 15.74 -22.42 -21.15
CA GLY A 27 16.69 -21.95 -20.15
C GLY A 27 16.00 -21.08 -19.08
N ASP A 28 16.71 -20.82 -17.98
CA ASP A 28 16.17 -20.10 -16.82
C ASP A 28 15.27 -18.92 -17.22
N PHE A 29 14.02 -18.94 -16.73
CA PHE A 29 13.02 -17.90 -16.95
C PHE A 29 12.62 -17.27 -15.61
N PRO A 30 12.76 -15.94 -15.45
CA PRO A 30 13.30 -14.99 -16.41
C PRO A 30 14.80 -15.18 -16.67
N ARG A 31 15.23 -14.73 -17.85
CA ARG A 31 16.64 -14.77 -18.25
C ARG A 31 17.51 -14.02 -17.23
N ALA A 32 18.49 -14.71 -16.66
CA ALA A 32 19.39 -14.13 -15.66
C ALA A 32 20.17 -12.94 -16.22
N LEU A 33 20.35 -11.88 -15.43
CA LEU A 33 21.04 -10.65 -15.85
C LEU A 33 22.49 -10.90 -16.30
N SER A 34 23.18 -11.84 -15.65
CA SER A 34 24.56 -12.23 -15.99
C SER A 34 24.69 -12.93 -17.34
N SER A 35 23.58 -13.39 -17.93
CA SER A 35 23.58 -14.08 -19.23
C SER A 35 23.44 -13.12 -20.43
N TYR A 36 23.27 -11.82 -20.19
CA TYR A 36 23.29 -10.81 -21.25
C TYR A 36 24.72 -10.47 -21.65
N ALA A 37 24.99 -10.50 -22.96
CA ALA A 37 26.25 -10.02 -23.52
C ALA A 37 26.16 -8.50 -23.72
N ASP A 38 26.23 -7.76 -22.61
CA ASP A 38 26.16 -6.30 -22.66
C ASP A 38 27.40 -5.72 -23.37
N PRO A 39 27.24 -4.77 -24.31
CA PRO A 39 28.38 -4.22 -25.02
C PRO A 39 29.25 -3.39 -24.05
N ALA A 40 30.56 -3.68 -24.01
CA ALA A 40 31.49 -3.02 -23.09
C ALA A 40 31.58 -1.50 -23.37
N GLY A 41 31.44 -0.69 -22.32
CA GLY A 41 31.53 0.78 -22.40
C GLY A 41 30.36 1.45 -23.13
N ALA A 42 29.29 0.72 -23.45
CA ALA A 42 28.13 1.27 -24.13
C ALA A 42 27.20 2.04 -23.17
N GLY A 43 26.50 3.03 -23.71
CA GLY A 43 25.49 3.78 -22.94
C GLY A 43 24.27 2.93 -22.62
N VAL A 44 23.46 3.38 -21.66
CA VAL A 44 22.24 2.68 -21.20
C VAL A 44 21.33 2.30 -22.38
N LEU A 45 21.13 3.19 -23.36
CA LEU A 45 20.27 2.92 -24.52
C LEU A 45 20.76 1.74 -25.38
N ASP A 46 22.07 1.59 -25.55
CA ASP A 46 22.64 0.52 -26.37
C ASP A 46 22.58 -0.82 -25.65
N ILE A 47 22.77 -0.81 -24.32
CA ILE A 47 22.52 -1.98 -23.46
C ILE A 47 21.06 -2.43 -23.60
N LEU A 48 20.10 -1.50 -23.47
CA LEU A 48 18.68 -1.82 -23.59
C LEU A 48 18.33 -2.41 -24.96
N LYS A 49 18.86 -1.86 -26.06
CA LYS A 49 18.65 -2.41 -27.40
C LYS A 49 19.20 -3.83 -27.53
N SER A 50 20.41 -4.07 -27.01
CA SER A 50 21.04 -5.40 -27.02
C SER A 50 20.21 -6.42 -26.24
N ARG A 51 19.80 -6.08 -25.01
CA ARG A 51 18.99 -6.96 -24.15
C ARG A 51 17.59 -7.23 -24.73
N ALA A 52 16.96 -6.23 -25.33
CA ALA A 52 15.67 -6.38 -26.01
C ALA A 52 15.75 -7.31 -27.23
N ALA A 53 16.85 -7.25 -27.99
CA ALA A 53 17.08 -8.17 -29.10
C ALA A 53 17.35 -9.61 -28.61
N ALA A 54 18.04 -9.76 -27.47
CA ALA A 54 18.39 -11.05 -26.90
C ALA A 54 17.21 -11.78 -26.22
N GLU A 55 16.23 -11.05 -25.67
CA GLU A 55 14.99 -11.62 -25.13
C GLU A 55 13.79 -10.71 -25.45
N PRO A 56 13.20 -10.82 -26.65
CA PRO A 56 12.11 -9.95 -27.10
C PRO A 56 10.86 -10.01 -26.21
N PHE A 57 10.63 -11.15 -25.54
CA PHE A 57 9.49 -11.29 -24.63
C PHE A 57 9.54 -10.27 -23.49
N ASN A 58 10.72 -9.89 -23.03
CA ASN A 58 10.88 -8.90 -21.96
C ASN A 58 10.30 -7.54 -22.34
N VAL A 59 10.32 -7.16 -23.62
CA VAL A 59 9.67 -5.93 -24.10
C VAL A 59 8.14 -6.03 -23.97
N VAL A 60 7.57 -7.20 -24.28
CA VAL A 60 6.13 -7.46 -24.11
C VAL A 60 5.75 -7.41 -22.63
N ALA A 61 6.54 -8.05 -21.77
CA ALA A 61 6.34 -8.01 -20.32
C ALA A 61 6.42 -6.57 -19.77
N THR A 62 7.39 -5.77 -20.24
CA THR A 62 7.51 -4.36 -19.86
C THR A 62 6.35 -3.51 -20.37
N LEU A 63 5.84 -3.74 -21.58
CA LEU A 63 4.65 -3.05 -22.08
C LEU A 63 3.42 -3.35 -21.21
N ILE A 64 3.20 -4.61 -20.86
CA ILE A 64 2.12 -5.03 -19.97
C ILE A 64 2.25 -4.35 -18.60
N PHE A 65 3.46 -4.34 -18.05
CA PHE A 65 3.75 -3.67 -16.78
C PHE A 65 3.49 -2.15 -16.83
N VAL A 66 3.91 -1.47 -17.90
CA VAL A 66 3.63 -0.04 -18.11
C VAL A 66 2.12 0.21 -18.24
N LEU A 67 1.38 -0.65 -18.93
CA LEU A 67 -0.07 -0.55 -18.99
C LEU A 67 -0.74 -0.75 -17.63
N ALA A 68 -0.17 -1.61 -16.77
CA ALA A 68 -0.61 -1.73 -15.37
C ALA A 68 -0.39 -0.44 -14.59
N VAL A 69 0.80 0.17 -14.70
CA VAL A 69 1.10 1.47 -14.09
C VAL A 69 0.14 2.56 -14.60
N LEU A 70 -0.10 2.63 -15.92
CA LEU A 70 -1.05 3.57 -16.52
C LEU A 70 -2.50 3.33 -16.05
N HIS A 71 -2.88 2.07 -15.84
CA HIS A 71 -4.19 1.71 -15.29
C HIS A 71 -4.37 2.28 -13.87
N THR A 72 -3.33 2.27 -13.02
CA THR A 72 -3.38 2.87 -11.67
C THR A 72 -3.82 4.34 -11.71
N PHE A 73 -3.34 5.12 -12.68
CA PHE A 73 -3.77 6.53 -12.86
C PHE A 73 -5.21 6.68 -13.35
N ALA A 74 -5.76 5.65 -14.01
CA ALA A 74 -7.13 5.65 -14.51
C ALA A 74 -8.17 5.19 -13.46
N THR A 75 -7.73 4.60 -12.33
CA THR A 75 -8.60 4.02 -11.29
C THR A 75 -9.66 4.99 -10.78
N ALA A 76 -9.30 6.23 -10.48
CA ALA A 76 -10.23 7.26 -10.02
C ALA A 76 -11.38 7.51 -11.01
N LYS A 77 -11.05 7.53 -12.31
CA LYS A 77 -12.03 7.70 -13.39
C LYS A 77 -12.90 6.46 -13.57
N ILE A 78 -12.30 5.27 -13.46
CA ILE A 78 -13.01 3.99 -13.54
C ILE A 78 -13.99 3.85 -12.36
N ARG A 79 -13.59 4.22 -11.14
CA ARG A 79 -14.45 4.22 -9.95
C ARG A 79 -15.62 5.21 -10.10
N HIS A 80 -15.38 6.37 -10.70
CA HIS A 80 -16.47 7.29 -11.05
C HIS A 80 -17.48 6.62 -12.00
N TRP A 81 -17.00 5.92 -13.04
CA TRP A 81 -17.89 5.16 -13.93
C TRP A 81 -18.62 4.02 -13.22
N ALA A 82 -17.98 3.36 -12.25
CA ALA A 82 -18.63 2.34 -11.40
C ALA A 82 -19.87 2.93 -10.72
N HIS A 83 -19.72 4.09 -10.05
CA HIS A 83 -20.85 4.78 -9.40
C HIS A 83 -21.94 5.20 -10.39
N VAL A 84 -21.58 5.67 -11.59
CA VAL A 84 -22.57 6.01 -12.63
C VAL A 84 -23.36 4.78 -13.07
N VAL A 85 -22.70 3.64 -13.26
CA VAL A 85 -23.35 2.38 -13.66
C VAL A 85 -24.23 1.81 -12.53
N GLU A 86 -23.77 1.89 -11.28
CA GLU A 86 -24.54 1.52 -10.10
C GLU A 86 -25.78 2.39 -9.93
N HIS A 87 -25.65 3.70 -10.07
CA HIS A 87 -26.79 4.61 -9.99
C HIS A 87 -27.86 4.29 -11.04
N ARG A 88 -27.46 4.08 -12.30
CA ARG A 88 -28.38 3.66 -13.37
C ARG A 88 -28.99 2.29 -13.13
N HIS A 89 -28.29 1.38 -12.46
CA HIS A 89 -28.84 0.09 -12.07
C HIS A 89 -29.89 0.25 -10.98
N LEU A 90 -29.60 1.02 -9.93
CA LEU A 90 -30.54 1.34 -8.85
C LEU A 90 -31.80 2.04 -9.36
N GLU A 91 -31.68 2.99 -10.29
CA GLU A 91 -32.83 3.65 -10.93
C GLU A 91 -33.72 2.66 -11.69
N ARG A 92 -33.12 1.69 -12.41
CA ARG A 92 -33.87 0.64 -13.11
C ARG A 92 -34.55 -0.31 -12.14
N LEU A 93 -33.93 -0.61 -10.99
CA LEU A 93 -34.53 -1.45 -9.95
C LEU A 93 -35.76 -0.77 -9.34
N LYS A 94 -35.69 0.53 -9.00
CA LYS A 94 -36.82 1.30 -8.47
C LYS A 94 -38.08 1.25 -9.33
N GLN A 95 -37.94 1.00 -10.63
CA GLN A 95 -39.05 0.91 -11.58
C GLN A 95 -39.65 -0.51 -11.70
N ARG A 96 -39.07 -1.53 -11.05
CA ARG A 96 -39.53 -2.93 -11.12
C ARG A 96 -40.53 -3.24 -9.99
N PRO A 97 -41.69 -3.85 -10.32
CA PRO A 97 -42.75 -4.09 -9.34
C PRO A 97 -42.54 -5.26 -8.36
N ASN A 98 -41.48 -6.07 -8.49
CA ASN A 98 -41.17 -7.19 -7.60
C ASN A 98 -39.67 -7.25 -7.32
N GLN A 99 -39.21 -6.52 -6.31
CA GLN A 99 -37.83 -6.63 -5.82
C GLN A 99 -37.77 -7.70 -4.72
N THR A 100 -36.74 -8.53 -4.75
CA THR A 100 -36.43 -9.43 -3.63
C THR A 100 -35.55 -8.68 -2.64
N ASP A 101 -35.94 -8.74 -1.38
CA ASP A 101 -35.20 -8.25 -0.22
C ASP A 101 -35.26 -9.40 0.79
N ARG A 102 -34.24 -10.27 0.74
CA ARG A 102 -34.23 -11.52 1.54
C ARG A 102 -33.72 -11.29 2.96
N ASP A 103 -32.95 -10.25 3.19
CA ASP A 103 -32.35 -9.94 4.50
C ASP A 103 -33.10 -8.83 5.25
N GLY A 104 -34.09 -8.21 4.62
CA GLY A 104 -34.98 -7.22 5.23
C GLY A 104 -34.31 -5.88 5.47
N ASP A 105 -33.22 -5.58 4.75
CA ASP A 105 -32.45 -4.34 4.93
C ASP A 105 -33.05 -3.13 4.19
N GLY A 106 -34.14 -3.34 3.45
CA GLY A 106 -34.84 -2.32 2.67
C GLY A 106 -34.15 -1.98 1.35
N ARG A 107 -33.21 -2.82 0.89
CA ARG A 107 -32.52 -2.69 -0.40
C ARG A 107 -32.78 -3.94 -1.25
N PRO A 108 -32.86 -3.78 -2.59
CA PRO A 108 -32.94 -4.94 -3.47
C PRO A 108 -31.67 -5.80 -3.37
N ASP A 109 -31.84 -7.12 -3.28
CA ASP A 109 -30.74 -8.10 -3.29
C ASP A 109 -29.88 -8.02 -4.57
N GLU A 110 -30.47 -7.51 -5.66
CA GLU A 110 -29.83 -7.48 -6.99
C GLU A 110 -28.66 -6.49 -7.00
N VAL A 111 -27.46 -7.02 -7.24
CA VAL A 111 -26.24 -6.21 -7.39
C VAL A 111 -26.02 -5.77 -8.83
N SER A 112 -25.48 -4.56 -9.00
CA SER A 112 -24.99 -4.08 -10.30
C SER A 112 -23.70 -4.82 -10.67
N PHE A 113 -23.80 -5.98 -11.32
CA PHE A 113 -22.62 -6.80 -11.68
C PHE A 113 -21.52 -6.00 -12.40
N TRP A 114 -21.89 -5.20 -13.40
CA TRP A 114 -20.94 -4.35 -14.13
C TRP A 114 -20.43 -3.17 -13.29
N GLY A 115 -21.26 -2.67 -12.37
CA GLY A 115 -20.82 -1.68 -11.37
C GLY A 115 -19.74 -2.24 -10.47
N GLN A 116 -19.93 -3.46 -9.96
CA GLN A 116 -18.97 -4.17 -9.12
C GLN A 116 -17.68 -4.53 -9.86
N ILE A 117 -17.76 -4.95 -11.14
CA ILE A 117 -16.56 -5.13 -11.98
C ILE A 117 -15.80 -3.81 -12.10
N LEU A 118 -16.48 -2.72 -12.47
CA LEU A 118 -15.83 -1.41 -12.58
C LEU A 118 -15.26 -0.94 -11.25
N HIS A 119 -15.93 -1.24 -10.13
CA HIS A 119 -15.40 -0.95 -8.80
C HIS A 119 -14.09 -1.70 -8.57
N PHE A 120 -14.03 -3.00 -8.89
CA PHE A 120 -12.82 -3.80 -8.77
C PHE A 120 -11.68 -3.30 -9.67
N PHE A 121 -11.97 -2.94 -10.92
CA PHE A 121 -10.99 -2.29 -11.82
C PHE A 121 -10.59 -0.87 -11.34
N GLY A 122 -11.42 -0.25 -10.51
CA GLY A 122 -11.18 1.07 -9.91
C GLY A 122 -10.45 1.02 -8.56
N GLU A 123 -10.16 -0.17 -8.01
CA GLU A 123 -9.32 -0.31 -6.81
C GLU A 123 -7.84 -0.34 -7.21
N VAL A 124 -7.05 0.56 -6.65
CA VAL A 124 -5.62 0.68 -6.97
C VAL A 124 -4.85 -0.59 -6.62
N GLU A 125 -5.24 -1.27 -5.54
CA GLU A 125 -4.63 -2.50 -5.07
C GLU A 125 -4.95 -3.71 -5.97
N ALA A 126 -6.04 -3.65 -6.75
CA ALA A 126 -6.41 -4.74 -7.66
C ALA A 126 -5.67 -4.67 -9.00
N VAL A 127 -5.14 -3.51 -9.38
CA VAL A 127 -4.61 -3.25 -10.73
C VAL A 127 -3.55 -4.27 -11.14
N PHE A 128 -2.46 -4.39 -10.39
CA PHE A 128 -1.36 -5.31 -10.76
C PHE A 128 -1.82 -6.76 -10.81
N GLY A 129 -2.64 -7.19 -9.86
CA GLY A 129 -3.21 -8.53 -9.82
C GLY A 129 -4.13 -8.82 -11.02
N ILE A 130 -4.93 -7.86 -11.49
CA ILE A 130 -5.71 -7.99 -12.74
C ILE A 130 -4.77 -8.20 -13.93
N TRP A 131 -3.70 -7.41 -14.02
CA TRP A 131 -2.74 -7.49 -15.12
C TRP A 131 -1.87 -8.76 -15.10
N VAL A 132 -1.83 -9.51 -13.99
CA VAL A 132 -1.21 -10.85 -13.95
C VAL A 132 -1.90 -11.80 -14.92
N ILE A 133 -3.22 -11.69 -15.12
CA ILE A 133 -3.95 -12.54 -16.07
C ILE A 133 -3.44 -12.31 -17.51
N VAL A 134 -3.24 -11.03 -17.86
CA VAL A 134 -2.72 -10.64 -19.18
C VAL A 134 -1.28 -11.09 -19.34
N LEU A 135 -0.44 -10.89 -18.31
CA LEU A 135 0.95 -11.34 -18.33
C LEU A 135 1.05 -12.86 -18.42
N GLY A 136 0.29 -13.60 -17.62
CA GLY A 136 0.24 -15.06 -17.65
C GLY A 136 -0.19 -15.58 -19.03
N GLY A 137 -1.21 -14.97 -19.64
CA GLY A 137 -1.61 -15.27 -21.01
C GLY A 137 -0.49 -15.03 -22.03
N ALA A 138 0.28 -13.96 -21.87
CA ALA A 138 1.45 -13.68 -22.71
C ALA A 138 2.58 -14.70 -22.49
N ILE A 139 2.91 -15.07 -21.25
CA ILE A 139 3.93 -16.10 -20.98
C ILE A 139 3.49 -17.43 -21.59
N VAL A 140 2.22 -17.83 -21.40
CA VAL A 140 1.68 -19.07 -22.00
C VAL A 140 1.82 -19.05 -23.52
N TRP A 141 1.50 -17.93 -24.16
CA TRP A 141 1.60 -17.78 -25.62
C TRP A 141 3.04 -17.86 -26.15
N PHE A 142 4.00 -17.24 -25.46
CA PHE A 142 5.38 -17.13 -25.94
C PHE A 142 6.31 -18.24 -25.45
N LYS A 143 6.06 -18.78 -24.26
CA LYS A 143 6.96 -19.69 -23.54
C LYS A 143 6.28 -21.00 -23.10
N GLY A 144 4.95 -21.06 -23.10
CA GLY A 144 4.19 -22.26 -22.74
C GLY A 144 3.68 -22.28 -21.29
N VAL A 145 2.79 -23.22 -21.02
CA VAL A 145 2.14 -23.38 -19.70
C VAL A 145 3.14 -23.81 -18.63
N ASP A 146 4.03 -24.76 -18.94
CA ASP A 146 5.01 -25.27 -17.96
C ASP A 146 5.96 -24.16 -17.48
N THR A 147 6.45 -23.31 -18.38
CA THR A 147 7.26 -22.14 -18.00
C THR A 147 6.47 -21.14 -17.16
N THR A 148 5.19 -20.93 -17.47
CA THR A 148 4.32 -20.04 -16.69
C THR A 148 4.12 -20.55 -15.27
N VAL A 149 3.79 -21.84 -15.12
CA VAL A 149 3.64 -22.49 -13.82
C VAL A 149 4.98 -22.50 -13.08
N GLY A 150 6.09 -22.83 -13.74
CA GLY A 150 7.42 -22.82 -13.16
C GLY A 150 7.80 -21.44 -12.62
N TYR A 151 7.57 -20.39 -13.41
CA TYR A 151 7.82 -19.02 -12.99
C TYR A 151 7.01 -18.64 -11.75
N ILE A 152 5.69 -18.80 -11.82
CA ILE A 152 4.79 -18.37 -10.75
C ILE A 152 4.99 -19.22 -9.49
N ALA A 153 5.06 -20.54 -9.61
CA ALA A 153 5.07 -21.45 -8.45
C ALA A 153 6.46 -21.67 -7.82
N HIS A 154 7.54 -21.50 -8.59
CA HIS A 154 8.90 -21.87 -8.14
C HIS A 154 9.90 -20.72 -8.18
N THR A 155 9.70 -19.71 -9.02
CA THR A 155 10.61 -18.56 -9.11
C THR A 155 10.13 -17.37 -8.28
N VAL A 156 8.84 -17.08 -8.27
CA VAL A 156 8.28 -15.93 -7.55
C VAL A 156 8.15 -16.26 -6.05
N ASN A 157 8.68 -15.37 -5.21
CA ASN A 157 8.53 -15.46 -3.75
C ASN A 157 7.26 -14.72 -3.29
N PHE A 158 6.34 -15.44 -2.63
CA PHE A 158 5.11 -14.88 -2.06
C PHE A 158 5.17 -14.68 -0.55
N THR A 159 6.33 -14.86 0.08
CA THR A 159 6.51 -14.71 1.52
C THR A 159 6.07 -13.33 2.00
N GLU A 160 6.53 -12.27 1.33
CA GLU A 160 6.22 -10.89 1.68
C GLU A 160 4.72 -10.55 1.47
N PRO A 161 4.09 -10.84 0.30
CA PRO A 161 2.65 -10.69 0.14
C PRO A 161 1.82 -11.42 1.21
N MET A 162 2.16 -12.68 1.53
CA MET A 162 1.44 -13.45 2.55
C MET A 162 1.64 -12.88 3.95
N PHE A 163 2.86 -12.46 4.28
CA PHE A 163 3.18 -11.83 5.55
C PHE A 163 2.38 -10.53 5.74
N VAL A 164 2.30 -9.68 4.70
CA VAL A 164 1.53 -8.43 4.74
C VAL A 164 0.06 -8.67 5.03
N VAL A 165 -0.57 -9.66 4.39
CA VAL A 165 -1.97 -10.02 4.66
C VAL A 165 -2.17 -10.35 6.13
N VAL A 166 -1.29 -11.18 6.71
CA VAL A 166 -1.42 -11.63 8.10
C VAL A 166 -1.14 -10.49 9.08
N ILE A 167 -0.03 -9.77 8.93
CA ILE A 167 0.36 -8.71 9.87
C ILE A 167 -0.65 -7.56 9.84
N MET A 168 -1.16 -7.16 8.67
CA MET A 168 -2.20 -6.14 8.57
C MET A 168 -3.52 -6.61 9.18
N ALA A 169 -3.91 -7.87 8.97
CA ALA A 169 -5.12 -8.42 9.58
C ALA A 169 -5.04 -8.43 11.10
N LEU A 170 -3.88 -8.76 11.69
CA LEU A 170 -3.64 -8.71 13.14
C LEU A 170 -3.58 -7.27 13.68
N ALA A 171 -2.86 -6.40 12.99
CA ALA A 171 -2.61 -5.01 13.41
C ALA A 171 -3.85 -4.12 13.34
N SER A 172 -4.79 -4.42 12.44
CA SER A 172 -6.05 -3.68 12.27
C SER A 172 -7.17 -4.13 13.21
N THR A 173 -6.88 -5.01 14.17
CA THR A 173 -7.88 -5.52 15.11
C THR A 173 -8.24 -4.47 16.16
N ARG A 174 -9.50 -4.47 16.61
CA ARG A 174 -10.00 -3.53 17.63
C ARG A 174 -9.11 -3.48 18.89
N PRO A 175 -8.64 -4.60 19.47
CA PRO A 175 -7.77 -4.56 20.66
C PRO A 175 -6.46 -3.80 20.42
N VAL A 176 -5.81 -4.01 19.26
CA VAL A 176 -4.55 -3.34 18.90
C VAL A 176 -4.78 -1.86 18.61
N MET A 177 -5.82 -1.53 17.83
CA MET A 177 -6.18 -0.15 17.52
C MET A 177 -6.53 0.66 18.78
N ARG A 178 -7.22 0.05 19.74
CA ARG A 178 -7.54 0.70 21.02
C ARG A 178 -6.32 0.95 21.88
N LEU A 179 -5.40 0.00 21.96
CA LEU A 179 -4.14 0.21 22.66
C LEU A 179 -3.39 1.40 22.07
N ALA A 180 -3.32 1.48 20.73
CA ALA A 180 -2.73 2.62 20.05
C ALA A 180 -3.47 3.94 20.40
N GLU A 181 -4.80 3.98 20.35
CA GLU A 181 -5.57 5.18 20.76
C GLU A 181 -5.28 5.59 22.22
N GLN A 182 -5.17 4.62 23.13
CA GLN A 182 -4.84 4.87 24.53
C GLN A 182 -3.45 5.50 24.68
N CYS A 183 -2.45 5.03 23.92
CA CYS A 183 -1.13 5.65 23.87
C CYS A 183 -1.20 7.11 23.40
N LEU A 184 -1.94 7.39 22.32
CA LEU A 184 -2.13 8.76 21.85
C LEU A 184 -2.82 9.64 22.90
N ARG A 185 -3.86 9.11 23.56
CA ARG A 185 -4.61 9.81 24.61
C ARG A 185 -3.73 10.13 25.81
N ALA A 186 -2.87 9.19 26.21
CA ALA A 186 -1.92 9.39 27.30
C ALA A 186 -0.96 10.54 26.98
N VAL A 187 -0.39 10.58 25.77
CA VAL A 187 0.50 11.68 25.34
C VAL A 187 -0.26 13.01 25.24
N ALA A 188 -1.47 13.01 24.68
CA ALA A 188 -2.29 14.22 24.57
C ALA A 188 -2.69 14.78 25.94
N SER A 189 -2.87 13.91 26.94
CA SER A 189 -3.20 14.32 28.31
C SER A 189 -2.08 15.11 29.00
N LEU A 190 -0.81 14.88 28.62
CA LEU A 190 0.33 15.67 29.11
C LEU A 190 0.23 17.14 28.69
N GLY A 191 -0.42 17.43 27.56
CA GLY A 191 -0.72 18.78 27.08
C GLY A 191 -2.09 19.32 27.54
N GLY A 192 -2.67 18.76 28.59
CA GLY A 192 -3.97 19.15 29.13
C GLY A 192 -5.17 18.79 28.26
N GLY A 193 -5.01 17.87 27.30
CA GLY A 193 -6.09 17.41 26.42
C GLY A 193 -6.62 18.47 25.45
N ARG A 194 -5.91 19.58 25.25
CA ARG A 194 -6.29 20.66 24.32
C ARG A 194 -6.22 20.17 22.86
N PRO A 195 -6.95 20.79 21.92
CA PRO A 195 -6.89 20.43 20.49
C PRO A 195 -5.46 20.40 19.92
N VAL A 196 -4.63 21.38 20.29
CA VAL A 196 -3.22 21.43 19.88
C VAL A 196 -2.39 20.26 20.42
N ALA A 197 -2.66 19.80 21.65
CA ALA A 197 -1.97 18.66 22.24
C ALA A 197 -2.36 17.36 21.52
N TRP A 198 -3.63 17.21 21.18
CA TRP A 198 -4.10 16.12 20.32
C TRP A 198 -3.49 16.19 18.92
N TRP A 199 -3.44 17.37 18.31
CA TRP A 199 -2.83 17.57 16.99
C TRP A 199 -1.37 17.10 16.97
N PHE A 200 -0.55 17.54 17.94
CA PHE A 200 0.84 17.07 18.08
C PHE A 200 0.93 15.57 18.37
N SER A 201 0.10 15.06 19.28
CA SER A 201 0.13 13.64 19.64
C SER A 201 -0.23 12.76 18.46
N ILE A 202 -1.26 13.13 17.69
CA ILE A 202 -1.69 12.36 16.52
C ILE A 202 -0.62 12.42 15.42
N LEU A 203 -0.11 13.60 15.08
CA LEU A 203 0.85 13.76 13.99
C LEU A 203 2.27 13.33 14.34
N THR A 204 2.55 13.00 15.60
CA THR A 204 3.86 12.47 16.03
C THR A 204 3.75 10.99 16.37
N ILE A 205 2.87 10.64 17.30
CA ILE A 205 2.81 9.30 17.87
C ILE A 205 2.15 8.31 16.93
N ALA A 206 1.07 8.68 16.21
CA ALA A 206 0.43 7.73 15.29
C ALA A 206 1.39 7.29 14.16
N PRO A 207 2.09 8.22 13.47
CA PRO A 207 3.15 7.87 12.53
C PRO A 207 4.21 6.91 13.08
N LEU A 208 4.75 7.19 14.27
CA LEU A 208 5.76 6.33 14.90
C LEU A 208 5.19 4.96 15.32
N LEU A 209 3.95 4.92 15.80
CA LEU A 209 3.25 3.67 16.08
C LEU A 209 2.99 2.87 14.80
N GLY A 210 2.90 3.52 13.63
CA GLY A 210 2.84 2.88 12.33
C GLY A 210 3.93 1.83 12.15
N SER A 211 5.14 2.09 12.63
CA SER A 211 6.27 1.14 12.63
C SER A 211 6.08 -0.09 13.53
N PHE A 212 5.11 -0.11 14.43
CA PHE A 212 4.87 -1.25 15.34
C PHE A 212 3.56 -1.97 15.05
N ILE A 213 2.62 -1.27 14.38
CA ILE A 213 1.38 -1.86 13.89
C ILE A 213 1.54 -2.05 12.37
N THR A 214 1.03 -1.12 11.56
CA THR A 214 1.22 -0.99 10.11
C THR A 214 0.82 0.44 9.72
N GLU A 215 1.30 0.94 8.59
CA GLU A 215 0.93 2.29 8.12
C GLU A 215 -0.58 2.47 7.88
N PRO A 216 -1.32 1.52 7.26
CA PRO A 216 -2.76 1.67 7.04
C PRO A 216 -3.56 1.78 8.34
N ALA A 217 -3.18 1.01 9.38
CA ALA A 217 -3.81 1.08 10.69
C ALA A 217 -3.52 2.42 11.39
N ALA A 218 -2.27 2.87 11.37
CA ALA A 218 -1.87 4.16 11.92
C ALA A 218 -2.58 5.34 11.24
N MET A 219 -2.68 5.31 9.90
CA MET A 219 -3.38 6.32 9.12
C MET A 219 -4.86 6.39 9.49
N THR A 220 -5.52 5.23 9.60
CA THR A 220 -6.94 5.15 9.95
C THR A 220 -7.21 5.76 11.33
N ILE A 221 -6.40 5.40 12.34
CA ILE A 221 -6.51 5.94 13.70
C ILE A 221 -6.27 7.45 13.69
N ALA A 222 -5.19 7.89 13.04
CA ALA A 222 -4.83 9.30 12.97
C ALA A 222 -5.91 10.14 12.30
N ALA A 223 -6.44 9.68 11.17
CA ALA A 223 -7.50 10.34 10.43
C ALA A 223 -8.81 10.43 11.22
N LEU A 224 -9.22 9.34 11.89
CA LEU A 224 -10.43 9.34 12.73
C LEU A 224 -10.29 10.29 13.92
N LEU A 225 -9.14 10.30 14.59
CA LEU A 225 -8.87 11.17 15.72
C LEU A 225 -8.72 12.63 15.29
N LEU A 226 -8.02 12.93 14.19
CA LEU A 226 -7.95 14.28 13.65
C LEU A 226 -9.34 14.79 13.26
N GLY A 227 -10.18 13.93 12.68
CA GLY A 227 -11.58 14.23 12.39
C GLY A 227 -12.28 14.83 13.61
N LYS A 228 -12.26 14.10 14.72
CA LYS A 228 -12.95 14.46 15.96
C LYS A 228 -12.27 15.57 16.78
N GLN A 229 -10.95 15.60 16.80
CA GLN A 229 -10.18 16.48 17.70
C GLN A 229 -9.83 17.83 17.07
N PHE A 230 -9.86 17.91 15.75
CA PHE A 230 -9.32 19.04 15.00
C PHE A 230 -10.26 19.47 13.88
N TYR A 231 -10.66 18.60 12.96
CA TYR A 231 -11.48 19.00 11.81
C TYR A 231 -12.92 19.38 12.18
N ASP A 232 -13.53 18.72 13.17
CA ASP A 232 -14.85 19.08 13.71
C ASP A 232 -14.90 20.53 14.25
N LEU A 233 -13.74 21.09 14.64
CA LEU A 233 -13.61 22.47 15.12
C LEU A 233 -13.57 23.50 13.98
N LYS A 234 -13.68 23.06 12.73
CA LYS A 234 -13.73 23.87 11.51
C LYS A 234 -12.54 24.85 11.37
N PRO A 235 -11.28 24.34 11.39
CA PRO A 235 -10.12 25.17 11.09
C PRO A 235 -10.17 25.71 9.65
N SER A 236 -9.33 26.70 9.36
CA SER A 236 -9.22 27.29 8.04
C SER A 236 -8.82 26.26 6.99
N PRO A 237 -9.27 26.41 5.72
CA PRO A 237 -8.88 25.49 4.66
C PRO A 237 -7.36 25.32 4.51
N LYS A 238 -6.58 26.39 4.75
CA LYS A 238 -5.11 26.33 4.71
C LYS A 238 -4.56 25.38 5.77
N LEU A 239 -5.01 25.52 7.02
CA LEU A 239 -4.57 24.67 8.12
C LEU A 239 -5.09 23.21 7.96
N MET A 240 -6.27 23.03 7.38
CA MET A 240 -6.80 21.71 7.02
C MET A 240 -5.91 20.96 6.02
N TYR A 241 -5.51 21.61 4.92
CA TYR A 241 -4.64 21.00 3.91
C TYR A 241 -3.21 20.81 4.42
N ALA A 242 -2.68 21.77 5.20
CA ALA A 242 -1.38 21.62 5.86
C ALA A 242 -1.37 20.40 6.80
N THR A 243 -2.40 20.25 7.64
CA THR A 243 -2.52 19.09 8.54
C THR A 243 -2.66 17.77 7.77
N LEU A 244 -3.41 17.76 6.67
CA LEU A 244 -3.57 16.57 5.84
C LEU A 244 -2.26 16.15 5.16
N GLY A 245 -1.55 17.10 4.54
CA GLY A 245 -0.27 16.82 3.90
C GLY A 245 0.80 16.39 4.91
N LEU A 246 0.83 17.03 6.09
CA LEU A 246 1.71 16.65 7.19
C LEU A 246 1.41 15.22 7.69
N LEU A 247 0.13 14.85 7.83
CA LEU A 247 -0.26 13.49 8.17
C LEU A 247 0.28 12.47 7.17
N PHE A 248 0.10 12.74 5.87
CA PHE A 248 0.50 11.81 4.80
C PHE A 248 2.02 11.62 4.77
N VAL A 249 2.78 12.72 4.84
CA VAL A 249 4.25 12.66 4.89
C VAL A 249 4.70 11.92 6.15
N ASN A 250 4.19 12.29 7.32
CA ASN A 250 4.63 11.66 8.57
C ASN A 250 4.32 10.16 8.60
N ILE A 251 3.12 9.73 8.17
CA ILE A 251 2.79 8.29 8.10
C ILE A 251 3.76 7.56 7.17
N SER A 252 4.06 8.13 6.00
CA SER A 252 4.94 7.51 4.99
C SER A 252 6.36 7.26 5.51
N ILE A 253 6.92 8.17 6.30
CA ILE A 253 8.27 7.99 6.88
C ILE A 253 8.23 7.30 8.24
N GLY A 254 7.11 7.43 8.97
CA GLY A 254 6.93 6.88 10.31
C GLY A 254 6.89 5.36 10.34
N GLY A 255 6.69 4.69 9.21
CA GLY A 255 6.77 3.23 9.06
C GLY A 255 8.20 2.66 8.95
N THR A 256 9.23 3.51 8.96
CA THR A 256 10.63 3.10 8.70
C THR A 256 11.47 2.76 9.94
N LEU A 257 10.88 2.75 11.15
CA LEU A 257 11.63 2.41 12.37
C LEU A 257 11.81 0.89 12.52
N THR A 258 10.99 0.08 11.83
CA THR A 258 11.11 -1.39 11.81
C THR A 258 11.09 -1.91 10.38
N HIS A 259 11.48 -3.18 10.20
CA HIS A 259 11.66 -3.80 8.89
C HIS A 259 10.37 -4.42 8.30
N PHE A 260 9.24 -4.38 9.02
CA PHE A 260 8.03 -5.12 8.67
C PHE A 260 6.78 -4.26 8.50
N ALA A 261 6.81 -3.01 8.98
CA ALA A 261 5.62 -2.20 9.15
C ALA A 261 5.15 -1.47 7.89
N ALA A 262 6.11 -1.04 7.07
CA ALA A 262 5.86 -0.36 5.81
C ALA A 262 6.10 -1.33 4.64
N PRO A 263 5.14 -1.51 3.72
CA PRO A 263 5.36 -2.24 2.48
C PRO A 263 6.69 -1.90 1.77
N PRO A 264 7.08 -0.62 1.56
CA PRO A 264 8.34 -0.30 0.89
C PRO A 264 9.59 -0.80 1.60
N VAL A 265 9.57 -0.84 2.94
CA VAL A 265 10.68 -1.38 3.72
C VAL A 265 10.68 -2.90 3.67
N LEU A 266 9.51 -3.52 3.81
CA LEU A 266 9.38 -4.97 3.77
C LEU A 266 9.88 -5.54 2.43
N MET A 267 9.57 -4.88 1.32
CA MET A 267 10.00 -5.31 -0.02
C MET A 267 11.52 -5.38 -0.18
N VAL A 268 12.28 -4.61 0.61
CA VAL A 268 13.75 -4.56 0.52
C VAL A 268 14.44 -5.26 1.68
N ALA A 269 13.79 -5.38 2.84
CA ALA A 269 14.41 -5.86 4.07
C ALA A 269 14.95 -7.28 3.92
N ALA A 270 14.15 -8.20 3.36
CA ALA A 270 14.60 -9.56 3.12
C ALA A 270 15.68 -9.63 2.02
N ALA A 271 15.53 -8.84 0.96
CA ALA A 271 16.46 -8.81 -0.17
C ALA A 271 17.86 -8.31 0.23
N TRP A 272 17.94 -7.36 1.16
CA TRP A 272 19.20 -6.74 1.59
C TRP A 272 19.64 -7.13 3.01
N GLY A 273 18.88 -8.00 3.69
CA GLY A 273 19.20 -8.46 5.04
C GLY A 273 19.08 -7.37 6.10
N TRP A 274 18.20 -6.38 5.90
CA TRP A 274 17.98 -5.31 6.87
C TRP A 274 17.07 -5.79 8.00
N ASP A 275 17.60 -5.75 9.22
CA ASP A 275 16.86 -6.09 10.43
C ASP A 275 16.27 -4.83 11.10
N MET A 276 15.58 -5.02 12.22
CA MET A 276 15.02 -3.91 13.00
C MET A 276 16.11 -2.94 13.49
N LYS A 277 17.32 -3.43 13.78
CA LYS A 277 18.43 -2.59 14.24
C LYS A 277 18.88 -1.67 13.11
N TYR A 278 19.11 -2.20 11.92
CA TYR A 278 19.49 -1.44 10.74
C TYR A 278 18.47 -0.36 10.43
N MET A 279 17.18 -0.72 10.38
CA MET A 279 16.11 0.26 10.12
C MET A 279 16.11 1.39 11.14
N PHE A 280 16.22 1.08 12.43
CA PHE A 280 16.23 2.10 13.47
C PHE A 280 17.47 3.02 13.39
N THR A 281 18.66 2.46 13.17
CA THR A 281 19.91 3.24 13.16
C THR A 281 20.16 4.01 11.87
N HIS A 282 19.61 3.57 10.74
CA HIS A 282 19.79 4.23 9.44
C HIS A 282 18.59 5.10 9.04
N PHE A 283 17.35 4.67 9.29
CA PHE A 283 16.15 5.41 8.88
C PHE A 283 15.38 6.01 10.05
N GLY A 284 15.25 5.25 11.14
CA GLY A 284 14.32 5.57 12.23
C GLY A 284 14.57 6.94 12.88
N TRP A 285 15.83 7.27 13.17
CA TRP A 285 16.13 8.56 13.81
C TRP A 285 15.93 9.75 12.86
N HIS A 286 16.21 9.59 11.56
CA HIS A 286 15.90 10.59 10.54
C HIS A 286 14.38 10.78 10.42
N ALA A 287 13.62 9.69 10.38
CA ALA A 287 12.17 9.75 10.34
C ALA A 287 11.60 10.48 11.58
N VAL A 288 12.05 10.13 12.79
CA VAL A 288 11.64 10.81 14.03
C VAL A 288 11.96 12.30 13.97
N THR A 289 13.16 12.65 13.52
CA THR A 289 13.64 14.04 13.44
C THR A 289 12.84 14.83 12.40
N GLY A 290 12.65 14.28 11.21
CA GLY A 290 11.82 14.85 10.15
C GLY A 290 10.37 15.08 10.59
N ILE A 291 9.75 14.13 11.28
CA ILE A 291 8.39 14.25 11.83
C ILE A 291 8.33 15.39 12.86
N VAL A 292 9.25 15.42 13.83
CA VAL A 292 9.25 16.42 14.90
C VAL A 292 9.47 17.82 14.32
N ILE A 293 10.46 18.00 13.44
CA ILE A 293 10.74 19.30 12.81
C ILE A 293 9.54 19.74 11.96
N SER A 294 8.97 18.84 11.15
CA SER A 294 7.81 19.16 10.31
C SER A 294 6.60 19.62 11.14
N ASN A 295 6.33 18.91 12.25
CA ASN A 295 5.26 19.26 13.17
C ASN A 295 5.49 20.63 13.82
N VAL A 296 6.73 20.92 14.24
CA VAL A 296 7.11 22.22 14.82
C VAL A 296 6.97 23.35 13.79
N VAL A 297 7.45 23.15 12.55
CA VAL A 297 7.36 24.16 11.49
C VAL A 297 5.90 24.53 11.21
N TYR A 298 5.03 23.52 11.07
CA TYR A 298 3.60 23.77 10.83
C TYR A 298 2.89 24.35 12.03
N PHE A 299 3.23 23.92 13.25
CA PHE A 299 2.74 24.56 14.46
C PHE A 299 3.12 26.05 14.50
N LEU A 300 4.37 26.40 14.25
CA LEU A 300 4.82 27.79 14.28
C LEU A 300 4.12 28.65 13.22
N ALA A 301 3.91 28.12 12.02
CA ALA A 301 3.21 28.80 10.93
C ALA A 301 1.73 29.08 11.26
N PHE A 302 1.06 28.17 11.96
CA PHE A 302 -0.37 28.24 12.28
C PHE A 302 -0.68 28.44 13.77
N ARG A 303 0.31 28.85 14.58
CA ARG A 303 0.23 28.84 16.06
C ARG A 303 -0.97 29.59 16.60
N ASN A 304 -1.28 30.75 16.01
CA ASN A 304 -2.36 31.61 16.48
C ASN A 304 -3.72 30.94 16.30
N GLU A 305 -3.89 30.25 15.15
CA GLU A 305 -5.12 29.53 14.83
C GLU A 305 -5.26 28.25 15.67
N LEU A 306 -4.20 27.45 15.76
CA LEU A 306 -4.18 26.21 16.54
C LEU A 306 -4.44 26.44 18.04
N LEU A 307 -3.87 27.52 18.61
CA LEU A 307 -4.07 27.86 20.01
C LEU A 307 -5.46 28.45 20.31
N ALA A 308 -6.13 29.00 19.30
CA ALA A 308 -7.48 29.55 19.39
C ALA A 308 -8.58 28.47 19.32
N LEU A 309 -8.25 27.25 18.90
CA LEU A 309 -9.19 26.12 18.86
C LEU A 309 -9.69 25.78 20.27
N LYS A 310 -11.02 25.72 20.41
CA LYS A 310 -11.69 25.39 21.67
C LYS A 310 -11.69 23.88 21.90
N THR A 311 -11.56 23.46 23.16
CA THR A 311 -11.69 22.04 23.53
C THR A 311 -13.09 21.53 23.14
N PRO A 312 -13.20 20.39 22.45
CA PRO A 312 -14.50 19.80 22.13
C PRO A 312 -15.27 19.45 23.40
N ASP A 313 -16.57 19.77 23.44
CA ASP A 313 -17.46 19.27 24.49
C ASP A 313 -17.80 17.80 24.22
N ARG A 314 -17.48 16.93 25.18
CA ARG A 314 -17.60 15.46 25.07
C ARG A 314 -18.54 14.86 26.09
N SER A 315 -19.35 15.69 26.74
CA SER A 315 -20.28 15.28 27.79
C SER A 315 -21.35 14.26 27.35
N GLY A 316 -21.47 13.93 26.05
CA GLY A 316 -22.44 12.98 25.51
C GLY A 316 -21.87 11.78 24.73
N GLU A 317 -20.56 11.60 24.62
CA GLU A 317 -20.00 10.45 23.91
C GLU A 317 -20.15 9.16 24.77
N ARG A 318 -20.80 8.13 24.21
CA ARG A 318 -20.87 6.82 24.86
C ARG A 318 -19.46 6.25 25.01
N ALA A 319 -19.10 5.89 26.24
CA ALA A 319 -17.91 5.09 26.50
C ALA A 319 -18.07 3.76 25.76
N GLU A 320 -17.25 3.53 24.75
CA GLU A 320 -17.18 2.24 24.10
C GLU A 320 -16.77 1.15 25.12
N GLU A 321 -17.38 -0.03 25.03
CA GLU A 321 -17.10 -1.15 25.94
C GLU A 321 -15.60 -1.50 25.99
N PRO A 322 -15.01 -1.66 27.19
CA PRO A 322 -13.59 -2.00 27.36
C PRO A 322 -13.27 -3.37 26.76
N VAL A 323 -12.10 -3.48 26.12
CA VAL A 323 -11.55 -4.78 25.71
C VAL A 323 -10.74 -5.33 26.89
N PRO A 324 -10.93 -6.58 27.34
CA PRO A 324 -10.14 -7.14 28.42
C PRO A 324 -8.64 -7.17 28.07
N ALA A 325 -7.79 -6.75 29.01
CA ALA A 325 -6.35 -6.61 28.78
C ALA A 325 -5.67 -7.91 28.32
N TRP A 326 -6.16 -9.07 28.79
CA TRP A 326 -5.64 -10.37 28.39
C TRP A 326 -5.90 -10.68 26.90
N VAL A 327 -7.04 -10.23 26.34
CA VAL A 327 -7.35 -10.39 24.90
C VAL A 327 -6.37 -9.55 24.09
N THR A 328 -6.14 -8.30 24.50
CA THR A 328 -5.13 -7.43 23.89
C THR A 328 -3.75 -8.06 23.96
N PHE A 329 -3.36 -8.62 25.10
CA PHE A 329 -2.07 -9.29 25.26
C PHE A 329 -1.90 -10.48 24.30
N VAL A 330 -2.93 -11.32 24.13
CA VAL A 330 -2.89 -12.44 23.17
C VAL A 330 -2.77 -11.92 21.73
N HIS A 331 -3.44 -10.84 21.36
CA HIS A 331 -3.26 -10.21 20.03
C HIS A 331 -1.81 -9.76 19.81
N LEU A 332 -1.21 -9.11 20.81
CA LEU A 332 0.19 -8.68 20.73
C LEU A 332 1.15 -9.87 20.64
N LEU A 333 0.84 -10.99 21.29
CA LEU A 333 1.62 -12.22 21.18
C LEU A 333 1.56 -12.79 19.76
N PHE A 334 0.39 -12.87 19.14
CA PHE A 334 0.27 -13.32 17.75
C PHE A 334 0.94 -12.37 16.76
N LEU A 335 0.85 -11.06 16.99
CA LEU A 335 1.55 -10.05 16.20
C LEU A 335 3.07 -10.22 16.31
N GLY A 336 3.60 -10.33 17.54
CA GLY A 336 5.03 -10.57 17.78
C GLY A 336 5.52 -11.91 17.23
N PHE A 337 4.72 -12.97 17.37
CA PHE A 337 5.01 -14.28 16.78
C PHE A 337 5.09 -14.22 15.25
N THR A 338 4.17 -13.49 14.61
CA THR A 338 4.16 -13.29 13.15
C THR A 338 5.45 -12.61 12.69
N VAL A 339 5.86 -11.53 13.37
CA VAL A 339 7.11 -10.82 13.08
C VAL A 339 8.33 -11.73 13.27
N TRP A 340 8.39 -12.48 14.37
CA TRP A 340 9.46 -13.45 14.60
C TRP A 340 9.51 -14.54 13.52
N ALA A 341 8.36 -14.99 13.04
CA ALA A 341 8.22 -16.02 12.02
C ALA A 341 8.28 -15.47 10.57
N ALA A 342 8.60 -14.18 10.34
CA ALA A 342 8.44 -13.50 9.04
C ALA A 342 9.10 -14.22 7.86
N HIS A 343 10.22 -14.92 8.08
CA HIS A 343 10.93 -15.67 7.03
C HIS A 343 10.44 -17.10 6.82
N THR A 344 9.42 -17.55 7.57
CA THR A 344 8.89 -18.92 7.51
C THR A 344 7.37 -18.91 7.31
N PRO A 345 6.87 -18.86 6.05
CA PRO A 345 5.44 -18.80 5.73
C PRO A 345 4.55 -19.80 6.46
N VAL A 346 5.01 -21.05 6.55
CA VAL A 346 4.25 -22.13 7.21
C VAL A 346 3.95 -21.79 8.68
N LEU A 347 4.88 -21.17 9.39
CA LEU A 347 4.72 -20.82 10.80
C LEU A 347 3.74 -19.67 10.99
N PHE A 348 3.92 -18.55 10.28
CA PHE A 348 3.03 -17.40 10.49
C PHE A 348 1.62 -17.64 9.93
N ILE A 349 1.47 -18.40 8.83
CA ILE A 349 0.15 -18.81 8.33
C ILE A 349 -0.54 -19.74 9.34
N GLY A 350 0.19 -20.73 9.86
CA GLY A 350 -0.33 -21.61 10.91
C GLY A 350 -0.76 -20.83 12.16
N GLY A 351 0.09 -19.92 12.63
CA GLY A 351 -0.20 -19.01 13.75
C GLY A 351 -1.43 -18.14 13.47
N PHE A 352 -1.59 -17.63 12.25
CA PHE A 352 -2.75 -16.85 11.85
C PHE A 352 -4.05 -17.66 11.89
N LEU A 353 -4.02 -18.92 11.46
CA LEU A 353 -5.20 -19.80 11.55
C LEU A 353 -5.60 -20.06 13.01
N PHE A 354 -4.63 -20.27 13.91
CA PHE A 354 -4.89 -20.34 15.36
C PHE A 354 -5.45 -19.03 15.91
N TYR A 355 -4.92 -17.90 15.45
CA TYR A 355 -5.43 -16.58 15.82
C TYR A 355 -6.90 -16.40 15.39
N LEU A 356 -7.29 -16.82 14.19
CA LEU A 356 -8.69 -16.73 13.74
C LEU A 356 -9.63 -17.56 14.63
N ALA A 357 -9.19 -18.75 15.05
CA ALA A 357 -9.93 -19.57 16.01
C ALA A 357 -10.05 -18.86 17.38
N PHE A 358 -8.98 -18.22 17.84
CA PHE A 358 -8.99 -17.40 19.06
C PHE A 358 -9.94 -16.19 18.95
N ALA A 359 -9.90 -15.46 17.84
CA ALA A 359 -10.77 -14.31 17.58
C ALA A 359 -12.25 -14.72 17.57
N GLN A 360 -12.55 -15.88 16.97
CA GLN A 360 -13.89 -16.47 16.99
C GLN A 360 -14.32 -16.87 18.42
N ALA A 361 -13.44 -17.51 19.20
CA ALA A 361 -13.73 -17.92 20.58
C ALA A 361 -13.97 -16.73 21.52
N THR A 362 -13.39 -15.57 21.20
CA THR A 362 -13.47 -14.34 22.00
C THR A 362 -14.30 -13.25 21.35
N ALA A 363 -15.14 -13.58 20.37
CA ALA A 363 -15.90 -12.62 19.56
C ALA A 363 -16.82 -11.68 20.37
N HIS A 364 -17.20 -12.05 21.60
CA HIS A 364 -17.96 -11.18 22.51
C HIS A 364 -17.13 -10.02 23.09
N HIS A 365 -15.81 -10.09 23.01
CA HIS A 365 -14.89 -9.04 23.47
C HIS A 365 -14.31 -8.17 22.35
N GLN A 366 -14.56 -8.51 21.08
CA GLN A 366 -13.91 -7.84 19.94
C GLN A 366 -14.79 -7.78 18.70
N SER A 367 -14.44 -6.89 17.77
CA SER A 367 -15.09 -6.82 16.46
C SER A 367 -14.61 -7.96 15.56
N LYS A 368 -15.37 -8.22 14.49
CA LYS A 368 -14.94 -9.15 13.43
C LYS A 368 -13.61 -8.70 12.84
N VAL A 369 -12.78 -9.67 12.45
CA VAL A 369 -11.52 -9.44 11.75
C VAL A 369 -11.83 -9.07 10.30
N GLU A 370 -11.48 -7.85 9.90
CA GLU A 370 -11.69 -7.35 8.54
C GLU A 370 -10.54 -7.78 7.62
N LEU A 371 -10.81 -8.73 6.70
CA LEU A 371 -9.80 -9.27 5.79
C LEU A 371 -9.72 -8.56 4.44
N ARG A 372 -10.76 -7.81 4.05
CA ARG A 372 -10.85 -7.19 2.72
C ARG A 372 -9.64 -6.32 2.39
N GLY A 373 -9.31 -5.39 3.28
CA GLY A 373 -8.17 -4.48 3.11
C GLY A 373 -6.83 -5.23 3.01
N PRO A 374 -6.46 -6.05 4.01
CA PRO A 374 -5.25 -6.87 3.96
C PRO A 374 -5.15 -7.73 2.70
N MET A 375 -6.25 -8.37 2.27
CA MET A 375 -6.27 -9.20 1.07
C MET A 375 -6.03 -8.42 -0.22
N LEU A 376 -6.60 -7.21 -0.34
CA LEU A 376 -6.37 -6.34 -1.49
C LEU A 376 -4.89 -5.91 -1.56
N VAL A 377 -4.30 -5.50 -0.45
CA VAL A 377 -2.86 -5.15 -0.41
C VAL A 377 -1.98 -6.36 -0.70
N GLY A 378 -2.31 -7.54 -0.17
CA GLY A 378 -1.62 -8.78 -0.53
C GLY A 378 -1.73 -9.12 -2.02
N PHE A 379 -2.90 -8.89 -2.62
CA PHE A 379 -3.12 -9.08 -4.06
C PHE A 379 -2.31 -8.10 -4.92
N PHE A 380 -2.20 -6.85 -4.49
CA PHE A 380 -1.29 -5.85 -5.09
C PHE A 380 0.15 -6.33 -5.06
N LEU A 381 0.67 -6.71 -3.89
CA LEU A 381 2.06 -7.13 -3.73
C LEU A 381 2.36 -8.44 -4.47
N ALA A 382 1.42 -9.40 -4.46
CA ALA A 382 1.53 -10.63 -5.23
C ALA A 382 1.60 -10.34 -6.73
N GLY A 383 0.76 -9.44 -7.25
CA GLY A 383 0.84 -8.99 -8.62
C GLY A 383 2.17 -8.29 -8.91
N LEU A 384 2.60 -7.41 -8.01
CA LEU A 384 3.86 -6.69 -8.12
C LEU A 384 5.06 -7.63 -8.25
N VAL A 385 5.19 -8.65 -7.39
CA VAL A 385 6.33 -9.58 -7.46
C VAL A 385 6.34 -10.38 -8.76
N ILE A 386 5.17 -10.82 -9.24
CA ILE A 386 5.02 -11.53 -10.52
C ILE A 386 5.44 -10.64 -11.70
N HIS A 387 5.02 -9.38 -11.73
CA HIS A 387 5.40 -8.47 -12.81
C HIS A 387 6.87 -8.06 -12.75
N GLY A 388 7.34 -7.68 -11.56
CA GLY A 388 8.65 -7.07 -11.38
C GLY A 388 9.81 -8.04 -11.61
N GLY A 389 9.64 -9.34 -11.34
CA GLY A 389 10.68 -10.34 -11.67
C GLY A 389 11.12 -10.30 -13.13
N LEU A 390 10.23 -9.84 -14.04
CA LEU A 390 10.50 -9.71 -15.47
C LEU A 390 11.07 -8.34 -15.89
N GLN A 391 11.21 -7.37 -14.98
CA GLN A 391 11.59 -5.99 -15.31
C GLN A 391 13.07 -5.68 -15.09
N ALA A 392 13.81 -6.58 -14.44
CA ALA A 392 15.22 -6.37 -14.09
C ALA A 392 16.10 -6.01 -15.30
N TRP A 393 15.76 -6.52 -16.50
CA TRP A 393 16.56 -6.35 -17.72
C TRP A 393 16.77 -4.88 -18.12
N TRP A 394 15.80 -3.99 -17.85
CA TRP A 394 15.91 -2.56 -18.15
C TRP A 394 16.19 -1.71 -16.91
N ILE A 395 15.68 -2.13 -15.76
CA ILE A 395 15.83 -1.38 -14.49
C ILE A 395 17.29 -1.35 -14.06
N ALA A 396 17.98 -2.49 -14.15
CA ALA A 396 19.37 -2.60 -13.72
C ALA A 396 20.31 -1.58 -14.39
N PRO A 397 20.38 -1.46 -15.73
CA PRO A 397 21.26 -0.48 -16.36
C PRO A 397 20.80 0.97 -16.15
N VAL A 398 19.49 1.22 -15.99
CA VAL A 398 18.97 2.57 -15.74
C VAL A 398 19.35 3.04 -14.34
N LEU A 399 18.93 2.31 -13.31
CA LEU A 399 19.19 2.75 -11.93
C LEU A 399 20.67 2.62 -11.55
N GLY A 400 21.38 1.61 -12.06
CA GLY A 400 22.82 1.45 -11.85
C GLY A 400 23.67 2.56 -12.48
N SER A 401 23.11 3.36 -13.38
CA SER A 401 23.79 4.53 -13.95
C SER A 401 23.64 5.81 -13.11
N LEU A 402 22.76 5.80 -12.10
CA LEU A 402 22.47 6.97 -11.27
C LEU A 402 23.40 7.03 -10.06
N GLY A 403 23.84 8.24 -9.72
CA GLY A 403 24.44 8.52 -8.42
C GLY A 403 23.39 8.63 -7.31
N GLU A 404 23.86 8.76 -6.07
CA GLU A 404 23.03 8.84 -4.86
C GLU A 404 21.93 9.92 -4.93
N VAL A 405 22.31 11.18 -5.18
CA VAL A 405 21.36 12.31 -5.20
C VAL A 405 20.32 12.19 -6.33
N PRO A 406 20.70 11.90 -7.60
CA PRO A 406 19.72 11.64 -8.66
C PRO A 406 18.79 10.46 -8.35
N LEU A 407 19.29 9.39 -7.72
CA LEU A 407 18.49 8.22 -7.36
C LEU A 407 17.47 8.57 -6.26
N PHE A 408 17.88 9.27 -5.20
CA PHE A 408 16.99 9.76 -4.15
C PHE A 408 15.90 10.68 -4.70
N ALA A 409 16.29 11.67 -5.52
CA ALA A 409 15.35 12.62 -6.10
C ALA A 409 14.39 11.93 -7.08
N GLY A 410 14.92 11.02 -7.91
CA GLY A 410 14.14 10.20 -8.83
C GLY A 410 13.12 9.34 -8.10
N ALA A 411 13.52 8.65 -7.03
CA ALA A 411 12.62 7.84 -6.21
C ALA A 411 11.54 8.69 -5.53
N THR A 412 11.89 9.87 -5.01
CA THR A 412 10.93 10.81 -4.40
C THR A 412 9.86 11.26 -5.40
N ILE A 413 10.28 11.70 -6.59
CA ILE A 413 9.37 12.19 -7.63
C ILE A 413 8.51 11.06 -8.18
N LEU A 414 9.11 9.91 -8.51
CA LEU A 414 8.38 8.78 -9.06
C LEU A 414 7.34 8.25 -8.08
N THR A 415 7.66 8.24 -6.78
CA THR A 415 6.72 7.83 -5.74
C THR A 415 5.57 8.82 -5.58
N ALA A 416 5.75 10.12 -5.83
CA ALA A 416 4.62 11.05 -5.84
C ALA A 416 3.50 10.62 -6.82
N PHE A 417 3.81 9.79 -7.80
CA PHE A 417 2.88 9.30 -8.80
C PHE A 417 2.66 7.78 -8.75
N ASN A 418 3.38 7.04 -7.91
CA ASN A 418 3.33 5.57 -7.86
C ASN A 418 3.42 5.10 -6.41
N ASP A 419 2.94 3.89 -6.15
CA ASP A 419 3.08 3.30 -4.83
C ASP A 419 4.57 3.14 -4.44
N ASN A 420 4.92 3.52 -3.22
CA ASN A 420 6.30 3.46 -2.71
C ASN A 420 6.86 2.03 -2.66
N ALA A 421 6.03 1.00 -2.47
CA ALA A 421 6.45 -0.40 -2.45
C ALA A 421 6.86 -0.88 -3.83
N LEU A 422 6.22 -0.34 -4.88
CA LEU A 422 6.64 -0.58 -6.25
C LEU A 422 8.07 -0.06 -6.48
N ILE A 423 8.35 1.20 -6.12
CA ILE A 423 9.66 1.81 -6.38
C ILE A 423 10.80 1.06 -5.65
N THR A 424 10.57 0.74 -4.38
CA THR A 424 11.56 0.01 -3.55
C THR A 424 11.73 -1.44 -3.99
N TYR A 425 10.65 -2.14 -4.37
CA TYR A 425 10.77 -3.48 -4.94
C TYR A 425 11.59 -3.48 -6.23
N LEU A 426 11.33 -2.55 -7.16
CA LEU A 426 12.09 -2.46 -8.41
C LEU A 426 13.59 -2.26 -8.14
N ALA A 427 13.96 -1.56 -7.08
CA ALA A 427 15.36 -1.39 -6.68
C ALA A 427 16.03 -2.70 -6.27
N THR A 428 15.30 -3.64 -5.67
CA THR A 428 15.86 -4.97 -5.30
C THR A 428 16.30 -5.81 -6.50
N LEU A 429 15.76 -5.50 -7.68
CA LEU A 429 16.09 -6.19 -8.92
C LEU A 429 17.45 -5.78 -9.51
N VAL A 430 18.08 -4.75 -8.95
CA VAL A 430 19.37 -4.24 -9.42
C VAL A 430 20.51 -4.88 -8.62
N PRO A 431 21.31 -5.75 -9.24
CA PRO A 431 22.43 -6.38 -8.55
C PRO A 431 23.52 -5.35 -8.28
N GLY A 432 24.20 -5.47 -7.14
CA GLY A 432 25.42 -4.71 -6.85
C GLY A 432 25.20 -3.24 -6.47
N PHE A 433 23.99 -2.83 -6.07
CA PHE A 433 23.82 -1.54 -5.40
C PHE A 433 24.73 -1.43 -4.18
N SER A 434 25.46 -0.31 -4.09
CA SER A 434 26.15 0.06 -2.86
C SER A 434 25.15 0.38 -1.75
N GLU A 435 25.57 0.31 -0.49
CA GLU A 435 24.68 0.61 0.64
C GLU A 435 24.11 2.03 0.56
N GLU A 436 24.88 2.99 0.02
CA GLU A 436 24.45 4.37 -0.18
C GLU A 436 23.30 4.46 -1.20
N LEU A 437 23.37 3.70 -2.31
CA LEU A 437 22.31 3.67 -3.32
C LEU A 437 21.05 2.96 -2.80
N LYS A 438 21.21 1.88 -2.02
CA LYS A 438 20.10 1.19 -1.34
C LYS A 438 19.39 2.13 -0.36
N TYR A 439 20.17 2.87 0.44
CA TYR A 439 19.63 3.87 1.33
C TYR A 439 18.90 4.98 0.56
N ALA A 440 19.54 5.57 -0.45
CA ALA A 440 19.00 6.68 -1.23
C ALA A 440 17.66 6.35 -1.91
N VAL A 441 17.54 5.18 -2.53
CA VAL A 441 16.29 4.80 -3.22
C VAL A 441 15.14 4.58 -2.23
N VAL A 442 15.40 3.96 -1.08
CA VAL A 442 14.36 3.72 -0.05
C VAL A 442 13.99 5.03 0.63
N ALA A 443 14.99 5.83 1.04
CA ALA A 443 14.78 7.13 1.67
C ALA A 443 14.00 8.06 0.74
N GLY A 444 14.33 8.08 -0.55
CA GLY A 444 13.58 8.85 -1.55
C GLY A 444 12.15 8.36 -1.70
N ALA A 445 11.95 7.04 -1.81
CA ALA A 445 10.61 6.47 -1.93
C ALA A 445 9.72 6.82 -0.73
N VAL A 446 10.19 6.61 0.51
CA VAL A 446 9.38 6.94 1.70
C VAL A 446 9.15 8.45 1.87
N THR A 447 10.09 9.28 1.40
CA THR A 447 9.94 10.75 1.40
C THR A 447 8.84 11.22 0.43
N GLY A 448 8.76 10.61 -0.75
CA GLY A 448 7.75 10.94 -1.76
C GLY A 448 6.34 10.42 -1.45
N GLY A 449 6.21 9.41 -0.58
CA GLY A 449 4.96 8.72 -0.30
C GLY A 449 3.84 9.59 0.31
N GLY A 450 4.15 10.78 0.81
CA GLY A 450 3.15 11.72 1.34
C GLY A 450 2.63 12.77 0.34
N LEU A 451 3.23 12.87 -0.86
CA LEU A 451 2.97 13.99 -1.78
C LEU A 451 1.61 13.92 -2.47
N THR A 452 1.09 12.71 -2.69
CA THR A 452 -0.22 12.50 -3.33
C THR A 452 -0.97 11.33 -2.72
N VAL A 453 -2.23 11.19 -3.11
CA VAL A 453 -3.15 10.14 -2.64
C VAL A 453 -2.71 8.74 -3.08
N ILE A 454 -2.06 8.62 -4.23
CA ILE A 454 -1.67 7.32 -4.81
C ILE A 454 -0.23 6.92 -4.47
N ALA A 455 0.50 7.80 -3.81
CA ALA A 455 1.93 7.62 -3.50
C ALA A 455 2.20 6.57 -2.43
N ASN A 456 1.20 6.27 -1.60
CA ASN A 456 1.29 5.26 -0.55
C ASN A 456 -0.11 4.67 -0.26
N ALA A 457 -0.19 3.34 -0.09
CA ALA A 457 -1.43 2.60 0.17
C ALA A 457 -2.32 3.11 1.34
N PRO A 458 -1.80 3.69 2.44
CA PRO A 458 -2.62 4.29 3.50
C PRO A 458 -3.34 5.59 3.08
N ASN A 459 -2.80 6.35 2.14
CA ASN A 459 -3.28 7.70 1.83
C ASN A 459 -4.75 7.74 1.36
N PRO A 460 -5.24 6.82 0.50
CA PRO A 460 -6.66 6.74 0.15
C PRO A 460 -7.56 6.52 1.37
N ALA A 461 -7.12 5.73 2.36
CA ALA A 461 -7.88 5.51 3.59
C ALA A 461 -7.98 6.81 4.40
N GLY A 462 -6.85 7.50 4.62
CA GLY A 462 -6.82 8.79 5.30
C GLY A 462 -7.69 9.85 4.62
N GLN A 463 -7.60 9.94 3.29
CA GLN A 463 -8.46 10.83 2.50
C GLN A 463 -9.93 10.46 2.65
N SER A 464 -10.30 9.18 2.52
CA SER A 464 -11.71 8.76 2.54
C SER A 464 -12.41 9.11 3.87
N ILE A 465 -11.66 9.10 4.97
CA ILE A 465 -12.14 9.47 6.31
C ILE A 465 -12.28 10.98 6.44
N LEU A 466 -11.27 11.74 5.97
CA LEU A 466 -11.20 13.18 6.17
C LEU A 466 -11.92 14.00 5.09
N GLN A 467 -12.21 13.45 3.91
CA GLN A 467 -12.80 14.16 2.78
C GLN A 467 -14.12 14.85 3.12
N ARG A 468 -14.91 14.31 4.05
CA ARG A 468 -16.19 14.87 4.48
C ARG A 468 -16.08 16.25 5.12
N TYR A 469 -14.88 16.62 5.58
CA TYR A 469 -14.60 17.94 6.15
C TYR A 469 -14.29 19.00 5.09
N PHE A 470 -14.08 18.59 3.84
CA PHE A 470 -13.76 19.48 2.72
C PHE A 470 -15.02 19.67 1.86
N PRO A 471 -15.54 20.91 1.69
CA PRO A 471 -16.81 21.16 0.99
C PRO A 471 -16.89 20.60 -0.44
N GLU A 472 -15.77 20.64 -1.17
CA GLU A 472 -15.65 20.13 -2.55
C GLU A 472 -14.84 18.83 -2.64
N GLY A 473 -14.63 18.16 -1.50
CA GLY A 473 -13.67 17.07 -1.38
C GLY A 473 -12.21 17.56 -1.32
N VAL A 474 -11.29 16.62 -1.23
CA VAL A 474 -9.86 16.92 -1.13
C VAL A 474 -9.30 17.27 -2.51
N SER A 475 -8.85 18.51 -2.68
CA SER A 475 -8.16 18.96 -3.89
C SER A 475 -6.76 18.33 -3.99
N PRO A 476 -6.40 17.68 -5.12
CA PRO A 476 -5.06 17.11 -5.32
C PRO A 476 -3.95 18.16 -5.19
N LEU A 477 -4.17 19.37 -5.73
CA LEU A 477 -3.21 20.46 -5.63
C LEU A 477 -3.11 20.99 -4.19
N GLY A 478 -4.23 21.07 -3.48
CA GLY A 478 -4.25 21.48 -2.08
C GLY A 478 -3.45 20.52 -1.19
N LEU A 479 -3.63 19.21 -1.40
CA LEU A 479 -2.86 18.17 -0.73
C LEU A 479 -1.36 18.29 -1.05
N PHE A 480 -1.01 18.38 -2.33
CA PHE A 480 0.39 18.50 -2.76
C PHE A 480 1.09 19.71 -2.11
N LEU A 481 0.45 20.88 -2.13
CA LEU A 481 0.99 22.08 -1.51
C LEU A 481 1.11 21.95 0.02
N GLY A 482 0.15 21.28 0.66
CA GLY A 482 0.20 20.97 2.10
C GLY A 482 1.24 19.91 2.48
N ALA A 483 1.69 19.07 1.55
CA ALA A 483 2.72 18.07 1.76
C ALA A 483 4.13 18.56 1.37
N LEU A 484 4.24 19.64 0.60
CA LEU A 484 5.52 20.08 0.02
C LEU A 484 6.55 20.47 1.10
N THR A 485 6.17 21.34 2.04
CA THR A 485 7.10 21.76 3.12
C THR A 485 7.57 20.59 3.99
N PRO A 486 6.71 19.72 4.55
CA PRO A 486 7.18 18.58 5.33
C PRO A 486 8.03 17.63 4.48
N THR A 487 7.71 17.44 3.20
CA THR A 487 8.56 16.67 2.29
C THR A 487 9.97 17.27 2.20
N LEU A 488 10.10 18.59 2.02
CA LEU A 488 11.42 19.25 1.97
C LEU A 488 12.19 19.14 3.30
N VAL A 489 11.50 19.21 4.44
CA VAL A 489 12.11 18.99 5.76
C VAL A 489 12.62 17.55 5.87
N VAL A 490 11.86 16.59 5.38
CA VAL A 490 12.23 15.18 5.36
C VAL A 490 13.39 14.91 4.40
N VAL A 491 13.41 15.55 3.22
CA VAL A 491 14.56 15.51 2.30
C VAL A 491 15.83 15.98 3.01
N PHE A 492 15.75 17.12 3.70
CA PHE A 492 16.88 17.62 4.50
C PHE A 492 17.27 16.61 5.59
N SER A 493 16.29 16.02 6.27
CA SER A 493 16.57 15.02 7.30
C SER A 493 17.31 13.81 6.74
N PHE A 494 16.86 13.19 5.65
CA PHE A 494 17.49 11.96 5.15
C PHE A 494 18.82 12.17 4.41
N MET A 495 19.05 13.35 3.83
CA MET A 495 20.20 13.60 2.96
C MET A 495 21.29 14.49 3.59
N VAL A 496 21.02 15.15 4.72
CA VAL A 496 21.95 16.16 5.29
C VAL A 496 22.26 15.93 6.77
N LEU A 497 21.27 15.53 7.57
CA LEU A 497 21.52 15.11 8.95
C LEU A 497 22.21 13.75 8.93
#